data_AF-A0A528TJE7-F1
#
_entry.id   AF-A0A528TJE7-F1
#
_cell.length_a   1.000
_cell.length_b   1.000
_cell.length_c   1.000
_cell.angle_alpha   90.00
_cell.angle_beta   90.00
_cell.angle_gamma   90.00
#
_symmetry.space_group_name_H-M   'P 1'
#
loop_
_entity.id
_entity.type
_entity.pdbx_description
1 polymer ?
#
loop_
_entity_poly.entity_id
_entity_poly.type
_entity_poly.pdbx_seq_one_letter_code
_entity_poly.pdbx_strand_id
1 'polypeptide(L)'
;MKFPGYFLIVADFIKWAKAQGIPVGPGRGSGAGSLVAYSTTITDIDPLRFSLLFERFLNPDRVSMPDFDIDFCQDRREEVIRYVQQKYGRDQVGQIITFGTLQARAVLRDVGRVLQMPYGQVDKLSKMVPQNP
;
A
#
# COMPACT_ATOMS: atom_id res chain seq x y z
N MET A 1 -17.52 -6.39 16.19
CA MET A 1 -16.82 -5.35 15.38
C MET A 1 -17.81 -4.74 14.40
N LYS A 2 -17.69 -3.45 14.03
CA LYS A 2 -18.66 -2.72 13.16
C LYS A 2 -17.98 -2.15 11.90
N PHE A 3 -17.42 -3.02 11.03
CA PHE A 3 -16.73 -2.60 9.81
C PHE A 3 -17.43 -2.89 8.45
N PRO A 4 -18.75 -3.11 8.34
CA PRO A 4 -19.36 -3.43 7.05
C PRO A 4 -19.21 -2.28 6.05
N GLY A 5 -19.31 -1.02 6.50
CA GLY A 5 -19.11 0.15 5.63
C GLY A 5 -17.71 0.20 5.02
N TYR A 6 -16.68 -0.18 5.77
CA TYR A 6 -15.30 -0.25 5.27
C TYR A 6 -15.16 -1.26 4.13
N PHE A 7 -15.69 -2.46 4.30
CA PHE A 7 -15.71 -3.49 3.24
C PHE A 7 -16.48 -3.02 2.01
N LEU A 8 -17.63 -2.35 2.19
CA LEU A 8 -18.44 -1.86 1.09
C LEU A 8 -17.70 -0.77 0.28
N ILE A 9 -17.03 0.16 0.95
CA ILE A 9 -16.21 1.18 0.28
C ILE A 9 -15.08 0.52 -0.52
N VAL A 10 -14.37 -0.45 0.08
CA VAL A 10 -13.26 -1.15 -0.58
C VAL A 10 -13.73 -1.96 -1.79
N ALA A 11 -14.80 -2.75 -1.62
CA ALA A 11 -15.36 -3.53 -2.71
C ALA A 11 -15.85 -2.66 -3.87
N ASP A 12 -16.36 -1.46 -3.57
CA ASP A 12 -16.92 -0.55 -4.57
C ASP A 12 -15.89 -0.06 -5.59
N PHE A 13 -14.79 0.55 -5.15
CA PHE A 13 -13.79 1.06 -6.09
C PHE A 13 -13.00 -0.05 -6.78
N ILE A 14 -12.85 -1.24 -6.16
CA ILE A 14 -12.26 -2.42 -6.81
C ILE A 14 -13.17 -2.92 -7.94
N LYS A 15 -14.48 -3.08 -7.67
CA LYS A 15 -15.44 -3.50 -8.70
C LYS A 15 -15.52 -2.49 -9.84
N TRP A 16 -15.52 -1.20 -9.53
CA TRP A 16 -15.47 -0.15 -10.53
C TRP A 16 -14.21 -0.26 -11.40
N ALA A 17 -13.03 -0.42 -10.78
CA ALA A 17 -11.77 -0.55 -11.51
C ALA A 17 -11.78 -1.76 -12.46
N LYS A 18 -12.22 -2.93 -11.98
CA LYS A 18 -12.38 -4.14 -12.79
C LYS A 18 -13.35 -3.93 -13.96
N ALA A 19 -14.48 -3.24 -13.72
CA ALA A 19 -15.46 -2.92 -14.77
C ALA A 19 -14.92 -1.95 -15.83
N GLN A 20 -13.97 -1.08 -15.49
CA GLN A 20 -13.25 -0.22 -16.44
C GLN A 20 -12.04 -0.90 -17.11
N GLY A 21 -11.88 -2.21 -16.92
CA GLY A 21 -10.74 -2.98 -17.44
C GLY A 21 -9.41 -2.57 -16.83
N ILE A 22 -9.39 -2.00 -15.62
CA ILE A 22 -8.17 -1.71 -14.88
C ILE A 22 -7.76 -2.98 -14.13
N PRO A 23 -6.57 -3.56 -14.38
CA PRO A 23 -6.09 -4.70 -13.63
C PRO A 23 -5.93 -4.37 -12.14
N VAL A 24 -6.47 -5.26 -11.30
CA VAL A 24 -6.35 -5.24 -9.84
C VAL A 24 -5.64 -6.51 -9.41
N GLY A 25 -4.68 -6.39 -8.50
CA GLY A 25 -3.97 -7.53 -7.95
C GLY A 25 -4.91 -8.49 -7.20
N PRO A 26 -4.52 -9.78 -7.09
CA PRO A 26 -5.38 -10.80 -6.50
C PRO A 26 -5.60 -10.66 -4.97
N GLY A 27 -4.88 -9.74 -4.33
CA GLY A 27 -4.94 -9.44 -2.90
C GLY A 27 -3.54 -9.46 -2.27
N ARG A 28 -3.25 -8.49 -1.40
CA ARG A 28 -1.99 -8.36 -0.67
C ARG A 28 -2.24 -8.36 0.85
N GLY A 29 -1.22 -8.80 1.59
CA GLY A 29 -1.25 -8.81 3.05
C GLY A 29 -2.25 -9.83 3.64
N SER A 30 -2.76 -9.54 4.83
CA SER A 30 -3.66 -10.44 5.55
C SER A 30 -5.07 -10.50 4.95
N GLY A 31 -5.49 -9.49 4.17
CA GLY A 31 -6.82 -9.39 3.57
C GLY A 31 -7.21 -10.61 2.71
N ALA A 32 -6.23 -11.29 2.11
CA ALA A 32 -6.44 -12.52 1.33
C ALA A 32 -7.02 -13.68 2.14
N GLY A 33 -6.90 -13.68 3.47
CA GLY A 33 -7.49 -14.71 4.33
C GLY A 33 -9.00 -14.57 4.56
N SER A 34 -9.63 -13.51 4.08
CA SER A 34 -11.05 -13.26 4.30
C SER A 34 -11.92 -13.82 3.19
N LEU A 35 -12.74 -14.82 3.53
CA LEU A 35 -13.76 -15.36 2.62
C LEU A 35 -14.80 -14.30 2.23
N VAL A 36 -15.07 -13.35 3.11
CA VAL A 36 -15.94 -12.20 2.81
C VAL A 36 -15.28 -11.30 1.77
N ALA A 37 -13.97 -11.03 1.88
CA ALA A 37 -13.23 -10.26 0.89
C ALA A 37 -13.24 -10.94 -0.49
N TYR A 38 -13.03 -12.25 -0.53
CA TYR A 38 -13.13 -13.05 -1.75
C TYR A 38 -14.54 -13.00 -2.36
N SER A 39 -15.57 -13.26 -1.55
CA SER A 39 -16.98 -13.25 -1.99
C SER A 39 -17.47 -11.87 -2.46
N THR A 40 -16.82 -10.79 -2.01
CA THR A 40 -17.15 -9.42 -2.39
C THR A 40 -16.24 -8.85 -3.47
N THR A 41 -15.39 -9.68 -4.09
CA THR A 41 -14.47 -9.31 -5.19
C THR A 41 -13.30 -8.41 -4.76
N ILE A 42 -13.11 -8.22 -3.45
CA ILE A 42 -11.97 -7.47 -2.90
C ILE A 42 -10.67 -8.23 -3.16
N THR A 43 -10.69 -9.55 -2.99
CA THR A 43 -9.58 -10.46 -3.32
C THR A 43 -10.03 -11.46 -4.38
N ASP A 44 -9.07 -12.00 -5.13
CA ASP A 44 -9.30 -13.01 -6.17
C ASP A 44 -8.68 -14.38 -5.82
N ILE A 45 -8.19 -14.54 -4.58
CA ILE A 45 -7.65 -15.80 -4.05
C ILE A 45 -8.71 -16.46 -3.17
N ASP A 46 -9.05 -17.72 -3.47
CA ASP A 46 -9.92 -18.55 -2.63
C ASP A 46 -9.18 -18.92 -1.33
N PRO A 47 -9.58 -18.37 -0.16
CA PRO A 47 -8.87 -18.61 1.09
C PRO A 47 -9.05 -20.04 1.60
N LEU A 48 -10.17 -20.71 1.28
CA LEU A 48 -10.43 -22.07 1.75
C LEU A 48 -9.53 -23.06 1.04
N ARG A 49 -9.31 -22.88 -0.28
CA ARG A 49 -8.41 -23.70 -1.08
C ARG A 49 -6.98 -23.70 -0.55
N PHE A 50 -6.50 -22.56 -0.04
CA PHE A 50 -5.13 -22.39 0.44
C PHE A 50 -5.02 -22.35 1.98
N SER A 51 -6.10 -22.69 2.69
CA SER A 51 -6.17 -22.66 4.15
C SER A 51 -5.69 -21.33 4.77
N LEU A 52 -6.04 -20.22 4.12
CA LEU A 52 -5.75 -18.88 4.62
C LEU A 52 -6.73 -18.53 5.74
N LEU A 53 -6.20 -17.98 6.84
CA LEU A 53 -6.96 -17.77 8.07
C LEU A 53 -7.56 -16.35 8.12
N PHE A 54 -8.85 -16.27 8.41
CA PHE A 54 -9.55 -14.99 8.58
C PHE A 54 -9.06 -14.25 9.83
N GLU A 55 -8.74 -14.97 10.90
CA GLU A 55 -8.33 -14.43 12.20
C GLU A 55 -6.98 -13.72 12.13
N ARG A 56 -6.15 -14.03 11.12
CA ARG A 56 -4.91 -13.28 10.82
C ARG A 56 -5.22 -11.90 10.26
N PHE A 57 -6.34 -11.74 9.58
CA PHE A 57 -6.83 -10.46 9.07
C PHE A 57 -7.57 -9.67 10.15
N LEU A 58 -8.54 -10.32 10.79
CA LEU A 58 -9.40 -9.69 11.79
C LEU A 58 -9.50 -10.59 13.02
N ASN A 59 -8.67 -10.29 14.02
CA ASN A 59 -8.66 -11.06 15.25
C ASN A 59 -9.90 -10.71 16.11
N PRO A 60 -10.76 -11.69 16.46
CA PRO A 60 -11.96 -11.43 17.27
C PRO A 60 -11.65 -10.93 18.69
N ASP A 61 -10.51 -11.32 19.26
CA ASP A 61 -10.06 -10.94 20.60
C ASP A 61 -9.36 -9.58 20.63
N ARG A 62 -9.02 -9.02 19.46
CA ARG A 62 -8.38 -7.71 19.32
C ARG A 62 -9.13 -6.86 18.31
N VAL A 63 -9.98 -5.97 18.82
CA VAL A 63 -10.73 -5.04 17.99
C VAL A 63 -9.82 -3.92 17.48
N SER A 64 -9.19 -4.14 16.32
CA SER A 64 -8.50 -3.10 15.56
C SER A 64 -9.15 -2.92 14.19
N MET A 65 -9.02 -1.72 13.61
CA MET A 65 -9.44 -1.48 12.23
C MET A 65 -8.60 -2.36 11.30
N PRO A 66 -9.22 -3.14 10.39
CA PRO A 66 -8.48 -3.88 9.38
C PRO A 66 -7.87 -2.93 8.34
N ASP A 67 -6.82 -3.41 7.68
CA ASP A 67 -6.17 -2.69 6.59
C ASP A 67 -6.09 -3.58 5.33
N PHE A 68 -6.61 -3.07 4.21
CA PHE A 68 -6.56 -3.71 2.90
C PHE A 68 -5.53 -2.97 2.03
N ASP A 69 -4.40 -3.63 1.80
CA ASP A 69 -3.45 -3.24 0.77
C ASP A 69 -3.92 -3.75 -0.59
N ILE A 70 -4.14 -2.85 -1.55
CA ILE A 70 -4.67 -3.18 -2.87
C ILE A 70 -3.72 -2.70 -3.94
N ASP A 71 -3.31 -3.63 -4.81
CA ASP A 71 -2.43 -3.34 -5.93
C ASP A 71 -3.28 -2.98 -7.16
N PHE A 72 -3.04 -1.80 -7.73
CA PHE A 72 -3.62 -1.36 -9.00
C PHE A 72 -2.53 -1.25 -10.06
N CYS A 73 -2.89 -1.42 -11.33
CA CYS A 73 -2.01 -1.09 -12.44
C CYS A 73 -1.49 0.36 -12.31
N GLN A 74 -0.16 0.53 -12.31
CA GLN A 74 0.50 1.81 -12.06
C GLN A 74 0.00 2.92 -12.99
N ASP A 75 -0.15 2.62 -14.28
CA ASP A 75 -0.52 3.60 -15.31
C ASP A 75 -1.96 4.10 -15.17
N ARG A 76 -2.86 3.27 -14.61
CA ARG A 76 -4.29 3.54 -14.51
C ARG A 76 -4.79 3.78 -13.07
N ARG A 77 -3.91 3.70 -12.07
CA ARG A 77 -4.25 3.93 -10.64
C ARG A 77 -4.91 5.29 -10.42
N GLU A 78 -4.50 6.31 -11.16
CA GLU A 78 -5.04 7.67 -11.03
C GLU A 78 -6.52 7.77 -11.46
N GLU A 79 -7.00 6.87 -12.32
CA GLU A 79 -8.42 6.80 -12.67
C GLU A 79 -9.26 6.35 -11.46
N VAL A 80 -8.76 5.37 -10.69
CA VAL A 80 -9.41 4.87 -9.47
C VAL A 80 -9.44 5.95 -8.39
N ILE A 81 -8.34 6.68 -8.20
CA ILE A 81 -8.28 7.81 -7.26
C ILE A 81 -9.32 8.87 -7.63
N ARG A 82 -9.41 9.22 -8.92
CA ARG A 82 -10.40 10.18 -9.42
C ARG A 82 -11.84 9.70 -9.22
N TYR A 83 -12.11 8.42 -9.43
CA TYR A 83 -13.41 7.83 -9.13
C TYR A 83 -13.79 7.99 -7.65
N VAL A 84 -12.88 7.64 -6.74
CA VAL A 84 -13.09 7.77 -5.29
C VAL A 84 -13.32 9.24 -4.91
N GLN A 85 -12.55 10.18 -5.46
CA GLN A 85 -12.76 11.62 -5.25
C GLN A 85 -14.13 12.11 -5.75
N GLN A 86 -14.56 11.66 -6.94
CA GLN A 86 -15.87 12.03 -7.49
C GLN A 86 -17.02 11.47 -6.65
N LYS A 87 -16.88 10.24 -6.15
CA LYS A 87 -17.93 9.54 -5.41
C LYS A 87 -18.07 10.01 -3.97
N TYR A 88 -16.95 10.21 -3.28
CA TYR A 88 -16.93 10.52 -1.84
C TYR A 88 -16.66 12.01 -1.54
N GLY A 89 -16.45 12.82 -2.57
CA GLY A 89 -16.20 14.25 -2.46
C GLY A 89 -14.71 14.57 -2.52
N ARG A 90 -14.35 15.50 -3.41
CA ARG A 90 -12.95 15.89 -3.65
C ARG A 90 -12.27 16.45 -2.38
N ASP A 91 -13.03 17.16 -1.55
CA ASP A 91 -12.53 17.75 -0.30
C ASP A 91 -12.40 16.73 0.84
N GLN A 92 -12.89 15.49 0.65
CA GLN A 92 -12.84 14.40 1.63
C GLN A 92 -11.79 13.34 1.30
N VAL A 93 -11.12 13.45 0.15
CA VAL A 93 -10.19 12.42 -0.35
C VAL A 93 -8.85 13.06 -0.71
N GLY A 94 -7.85 12.80 0.13
CA GLY A 94 -6.48 13.27 -0.04
C GLY A 94 -5.45 12.14 -0.09
N GLN A 95 -4.29 12.42 -0.65
CA GLN A 95 -3.13 11.52 -0.61
C GLN A 95 -2.35 11.77 0.69
N ILE A 96 -1.84 10.70 1.29
CA ILE A 96 -0.96 10.79 2.46
C ILE A 96 0.47 11.04 1.98
N ILE A 97 1.13 12.06 2.54
CA ILE A 97 2.51 12.40 2.21
C ILE A 97 3.50 11.46 2.91
N THR A 98 4.65 11.24 2.29
CA THR A 98 5.80 10.56 2.92
C THR A 98 6.88 11.59 3.19
N PHE A 99 7.38 11.64 4.42
CA PHE A 99 8.50 12.51 4.80
C PHE A 99 9.82 11.76 4.58
N GLY A 100 10.64 12.25 3.65
CA GLY A 100 12.00 11.76 3.48
C GLY A 100 12.92 12.29 4.57
N THR A 101 13.55 11.41 5.34
CA THR A 101 14.60 11.78 6.29
C THR A 101 15.98 11.72 5.64
N LEU A 102 16.94 12.47 6.18
CA LEU A 102 18.31 12.47 5.68
C LEU A 102 19.00 11.15 6.03
N GLN A 103 19.16 10.29 5.03
CA GLN A 103 19.78 8.97 5.21
C GLN A 103 21.29 9.09 5.42
N ALA A 104 21.87 8.18 6.20
CA ALA A 104 23.31 8.20 6.54
C ALA A 104 24.25 8.26 5.32
N ARG A 105 23.92 7.52 4.25
CA ARG A 105 24.69 7.59 2.98
C ARG A 105 24.48 8.89 2.23
N ALA A 106 23.27 9.46 2.29
CA ALA A 106 22.95 10.73 1.63
C ALA A 106 23.68 11.89 2.31
N VAL A 107 23.66 11.97 3.65
CA VAL A 107 24.36 13.03 4.39
C VAL A 107 25.86 13.03 4.13
N LEU A 108 26.51 11.85 4.06
CA LEU A 108 27.94 11.77 3.75
C LEU A 108 28.24 12.33 2.35
N ARG A 109 27.39 12.04 1.37
CA ARG A 109 27.53 12.56 0.01
C ARG A 109 27.31 14.06 -0.05
N ASP A 110 26.32 14.57 0.64
CA ASP A 110 26.00 16.00 0.65
C ASP A 110 27.06 16.82 1.39
N VAL A 111 27.53 16.37 2.56
CA VAL A 111 28.63 17.03 3.30
C VAL A 111 29.93 16.95 2.51
N GLY A 112 30.25 15.80 1.89
CA GLY A 112 31.43 15.66 1.05
C GLY A 112 31.41 16.62 -0.15
N ARG A 113 30.23 16.89 -0.73
CA ARG A 113 30.06 17.90 -1.80
C ARG A 113 30.35 19.31 -1.29
N VAL A 114 29.86 19.68 -0.11
CA VAL A 114 30.13 20.99 0.52
C VAL A 114 31.62 21.17 0.80
N LEU A 115 32.30 20.12 1.24
CA LEU A 115 33.75 20.09 1.48
C LEU A 115 34.59 19.99 0.19
N GLN A 116 33.97 20.00 -0.98
CA GLN A 116 34.63 19.87 -2.29
C GLN A 116 35.51 18.61 -2.42
N MET A 117 35.16 17.54 -1.72
CA MET A 117 35.86 16.26 -1.83
C MET A 117 35.55 15.58 -3.18
N PRO A 118 36.52 14.89 -3.81
CA PRO A 118 36.26 14.14 -5.03
C PRO A 118 35.16 13.08 -4.85
N TYR A 119 34.24 12.98 -5.80
CA TYR A 119 33.09 12.07 -5.73
C TYR A 119 33.49 10.62 -5.41
N GLY A 120 34.54 10.10 -6.06
CA GLY A 120 34.99 8.72 -5.84
C GLY A 120 35.44 8.44 -4.41
N GLN A 121 36.04 9.43 -3.73
CA GLN A 121 36.42 9.31 -2.33
C GLN A 121 35.18 9.27 -1.42
N VAL A 122 34.24 10.19 -1.64
CA VAL A 122 33.01 10.28 -0.84
C VAL A 122 32.11 9.06 -1.06
N ASP A 123 32.01 8.55 -2.29
CA ASP A 123 31.23 7.34 -2.59
C ASP A 123 31.80 6.11 -1.88
N LYS A 124 33.14 5.95 -1.86
CA LYS A 124 33.80 4.87 -1.11
C LYS A 124 33.44 4.93 0.38
N LEU A 125 33.50 6.10 1.00
CA LEU A 125 33.09 6.30 2.39
C LEU A 125 31.61 5.99 2.61
N SER A 126 30.73 6.45 1.70
CA SER A 126 29.28 6.21 1.81
C SER A 126 28.92 4.73 1.72
N LYS A 127 29.65 3.93 0.94
CA LYS A 127 29.44 2.48 0.81
C LYS A 127 29.92 1.69 2.03
N MET A 128 30.80 2.26 2.85
CA MET A 128 31.24 1.65 4.11
C MET A 128 30.17 1.76 5.22
N VAL A 129 29.18 2.64 5.07
CA VAL A 129 28.02 2.68 5.98
C VAL A 129 27.24 1.38 5.83
N PRO A 130 27.06 0.59 6.91
CA PRO A 130 26.26 -0.63 6.89
C PRO A 130 24.84 -0.34 6.38
N GLN A 131 24.26 -1.28 5.64
CA GLN A 131 22.80 -1.26 5.46
C GLN A 131 22.21 -1.74 6.77
N ASN A 132 21.56 -0.86 7.51
CA ASN A 132 20.61 -1.32 8.52
C ASN A 132 19.54 -2.17 7.80
N PRO A 133 19.13 -3.31 8.38
CA PRO A 133 18.05 -4.12 7.82
C PRO A 133 16.74 -3.34 7.71
#